data_AF-A0A538U1J7-F1
#
_entry.id   AF-A0A538U1J7-F1
#
_cell.length_a   1.000
_cell.length_b   1.000
_cell.length_c   1.000
_cell.angle_alpha   90.00
_cell.angle_beta   90.00
_cell.angle_gamma   90.00
#
_symmetry.space_group_name_H-M   'P 1'
#
loop_
_entity.id
_entity.type
_entity.pdbx_description
1 polymer ?
#
loop_
_entity_poly.entity_id
_entity_poly.type
_entity_poly.pdbx_seq_one_letter_code
_entity_poly.pdbx_strand_id
1 'polypeptide(L)'
;MSDHRLVRAQGVGRAALRIRRVIGLGVLVASLLGVPALAGPTTPSPAGKSRRGPYLFAGVPWLTPADSLAGQLAAHGYKAIPGGRAKDRRNFEGHLFEGWTTITALLDDRSRLIRWEISIPAPGQTDRDPYVSQRAIYDDAVTELESKYGLKHTTVDQLRFPYTRDDGRGALALADGAATIRSEWFGPGANHLSVALDERVSVVLVYESPQWSATEKERRRKKAKDL
;
A
#
# COMPACT_ATOMS: atom_id res chain seq x y z
N MET A 1 -6.17 59.94 -6.87
CA MET A 1 -5.41 60.04 -8.13
C MET A 1 -5.15 58.63 -8.61
N SER A 2 -5.61 58.38 -9.81
CA SER A 2 -5.76 57.09 -10.46
C SER A 2 -4.41 56.48 -10.82
N ASP A 3 -4.29 55.16 -10.74
CA ASP A 3 -3.71 54.47 -11.88
C ASP A 3 -4.28 53.06 -12.06
N HIS A 4 -4.89 52.89 -13.23
CA HIS A 4 -5.44 51.67 -13.77
C HIS A 4 -4.33 50.94 -14.54
N ARG A 5 -4.06 49.67 -14.24
CA ARG A 5 -3.58 48.74 -15.28
C ARG A 5 -4.24 47.36 -15.16
N LEU A 6 -5.35 47.25 -15.89
CA LEU A 6 -5.77 46.02 -16.55
C LEU A 6 -4.64 45.54 -17.47
N VAL A 7 -4.24 44.27 -17.37
CA VAL A 7 -3.73 43.52 -18.52
C VAL A 7 -4.53 42.23 -18.64
N ARG A 8 -5.12 42.12 -19.82
CA ARG A 8 -6.01 41.08 -20.33
C ARG A 8 -5.15 40.01 -21.01
N ALA A 9 -5.71 38.81 -21.09
CA ALA A 9 -5.84 38.00 -22.30
C ALA A 9 -5.13 36.63 -22.32
N GLN A 10 -5.99 35.62 -22.57
CA GLN A 10 -5.83 34.52 -23.53
C GLN A 10 -4.80 33.44 -23.18
N GLY A 11 -5.07 32.15 -23.29
CA GLY A 11 -6.14 31.40 -23.93
C GLY A 11 -5.55 30.01 -24.15
N VAL A 12 -6.16 28.96 -23.61
CA VAL A 12 -5.68 27.60 -23.83
C VAL A 12 -6.77 26.81 -24.52
N GLY A 13 -6.46 26.46 -25.76
CA GLY A 13 -7.34 25.78 -26.70
C GLY A 13 -7.78 24.40 -26.19
N ARG A 14 -9.05 24.11 -26.41
CA ARG A 14 -9.61 22.78 -26.32
C ARG A 14 -9.18 21.98 -27.55
N ALA A 15 -8.24 21.05 -27.37
CA ALA A 15 -7.94 20.05 -28.37
C ALA A 15 -9.04 18.97 -28.37
N ALA A 16 -9.84 18.95 -29.43
CA ALA A 16 -10.83 17.92 -29.70
C ALA A 16 -10.13 16.66 -30.25
N LEU A 17 -10.05 15.61 -29.44
CA LEU A 17 -9.54 14.31 -29.89
C LEU A 17 -10.68 13.53 -30.59
N ARG A 18 -10.73 13.61 -31.92
CA ARG A 18 -11.55 12.73 -32.76
C ARG A 18 -10.84 11.39 -32.93
N ILE A 19 -11.26 10.36 -32.20
CA ILE A 19 -10.83 8.98 -32.46
C ILE A 19 -11.79 8.35 -33.47
N ARG A 20 -11.27 8.13 -34.69
CA ARG A 20 -11.90 7.33 -35.74
C ARG A 20 -11.89 5.85 -35.32
N ARG A 21 -13.05 5.25 -35.12
CA ARG A 21 -13.22 3.79 -35.11
C ARG A 21 -13.39 3.31 -36.55
N VAL A 22 -12.40 2.58 -37.04
CA VAL A 22 -12.47 1.73 -38.24
C VAL A 22 -11.69 0.45 -37.90
N ILE A 23 -12.05 -0.65 -38.58
CA ILE A 23 -11.54 -2.03 -38.47
C ILE A 23 -12.43 -2.86 -37.53
N GLY A 24 -13.08 -3.94 -37.96
CA GLY A 24 -13.10 -4.63 -39.24
C GLY A 24 -13.80 -5.95 -39.01
N LEU A 25 -15.01 -6.08 -39.55
CA LEU A 25 -15.78 -7.32 -39.58
C LEU A 25 -15.25 -8.13 -40.77
N GLY A 26 -14.67 -9.31 -40.54
CA GLY A 26 -14.01 -10.04 -41.61
C GLY A 26 -13.68 -11.50 -41.30
N VAL A 27 -14.66 -12.35 -41.62
CA VAL A 27 -14.52 -13.70 -42.20
C VAL A 27 -14.08 -14.87 -41.30
N LEU A 28 -15.06 -15.76 -41.21
CA LEU A 28 -15.07 -17.16 -40.81
C LEU A 28 -14.29 -18.03 -41.83
N VAL A 29 -13.37 -18.86 -41.35
CA VAL A 29 -12.90 -20.05 -42.10
C VAL A 29 -12.87 -21.23 -41.14
N ALA A 30 -13.81 -22.15 -41.38
CA ALA A 30 -13.78 -23.50 -40.86
C ALA A 30 -12.82 -24.34 -41.72
N SER A 31 -11.89 -25.05 -41.09
CA SER A 31 -11.13 -26.11 -41.74
C SER A 31 -10.80 -27.18 -40.71
N LEU A 32 -11.53 -28.29 -40.81
CA LEU A 32 -11.24 -29.58 -40.18
C LEU A 32 -10.11 -30.26 -40.94
N LEU A 33 -8.97 -30.48 -40.30
CA LEU A 33 -8.01 -31.52 -40.68
C LEU A 33 -7.39 -32.13 -39.41
N GLY A 34 -7.37 -33.46 -39.38
CA GLY A 34 -6.92 -34.27 -38.25
C GLY A 34 -5.43 -34.13 -37.95
N VAL A 35 -5.10 -34.21 -36.66
CA VAL A 35 -3.73 -34.22 -36.15
C VAL A 35 -3.57 -35.48 -35.27
N PRO A 36 -2.47 -36.23 -35.42
CA PRO A 36 -2.20 -37.45 -34.67
C PRO A 36 -2.05 -37.15 -33.17
N ALA A 37 -2.33 -38.17 -32.35
CA ALA A 37 -2.21 -38.14 -30.89
C ALA A 37 -0.80 -37.69 -30.45
N LEU A 38 -0.66 -36.39 -30.20
CA LEU A 38 0.47 -35.79 -29.51
C LEU A 38 0.23 -35.97 -28.02
N ALA A 39 1.28 -36.43 -27.33
CA ALA A 39 1.38 -36.49 -25.88
C ALA A 39 0.69 -35.27 -25.26
N GLY A 40 -0.34 -35.54 -24.46
CA GLY A 40 -1.16 -34.48 -23.88
C GLY A 40 -0.27 -33.44 -23.21
N PRO A 41 -0.54 -32.15 -23.38
CA PRO A 41 0.16 -31.13 -22.62
C PRO A 41 0.03 -31.54 -21.15
N THR A 42 1.16 -31.80 -20.50
CA THR A 42 1.22 -31.90 -19.06
C THR A 42 0.73 -30.56 -18.56
N THR A 43 -0.57 -30.46 -18.28
CA THR A 43 -1.15 -29.28 -17.66
C THR A 43 -0.28 -29.05 -16.43
N PRO A 44 0.46 -27.92 -16.36
CA PRO A 44 1.23 -27.65 -15.17
C PRO A 44 0.24 -27.71 -14.01
N SER A 45 0.40 -28.71 -13.16
CA SER A 45 -0.37 -28.85 -11.94
C SER A 45 -0.30 -27.49 -11.26
N PRO A 46 -1.45 -26.84 -10.95
CA PRO A 46 -1.45 -25.50 -10.41
C PRO A 46 -0.51 -25.50 -9.22
N ALA A 47 0.54 -24.69 -9.33
CA ALA A 47 1.63 -24.62 -8.37
C ALA A 47 1.05 -24.69 -6.96
N GLY A 48 1.36 -25.79 -6.28
CA GLY A 48 0.80 -26.09 -4.97
C GLY A 48 0.91 -24.87 -4.07
N LYS A 49 -0.24 -24.52 -3.46
CA LYS A 49 -0.43 -23.49 -2.44
C LYS A 49 0.90 -23.05 -1.82
N SER A 50 1.40 -21.89 -2.27
CA SER A 50 2.60 -21.24 -1.74
C SER A 50 2.63 -21.41 -0.22
N ARG A 51 3.65 -22.11 0.27
CA ARG A 51 3.87 -22.37 1.69
C ARG A 51 3.97 -20.99 2.35
N ARG A 52 2.89 -20.55 3.03
CA ARG A 52 2.74 -19.20 3.58
C ARG A 52 3.96 -18.83 4.41
N GLY A 53 4.91 -18.13 3.79
CA GLY A 53 6.12 -17.63 4.45
C GLY A 53 5.76 -16.50 5.43
N PRO A 54 6.74 -16.02 6.21
CA PRO A 54 6.54 -14.80 6.99
C PRO A 54 6.16 -13.63 6.08
N TYR A 55 5.35 -12.70 6.60
CA TYR A 55 5.03 -11.45 5.89
C TYR A 55 6.23 -10.51 6.00
N LEU A 56 6.97 -10.36 4.90
CA LEU A 56 8.19 -9.57 4.84
C LEU A 56 8.05 -8.44 3.83
N PHE A 57 8.31 -7.22 4.28
CA PHE A 57 8.44 -6.08 3.40
C PHE A 57 9.79 -6.12 2.67
N ALA A 58 9.77 -5.93 1.34
CA ALA A 58 10.96 -6.00 0.48
C ALA A 58 11.84 -7.26 0.68
N GLY A 59 11.25 -8.37 1.13
CA GLY A 59 12.00 -9.61 1.42
C GLY A 59 12.97 -9.51 2.61
N VAL A 60 12.98 -8.40 3.34
CA VAL A 60 13.89 -8.17 4.47
C VAL A 60 13.46 -9.06 5.63
N PRO A 61 14.31 -10.00 6.10
CA PRO A 61 13.96 -10.88 7.21
C PRO A 61 13.76 -10.11 8.52
N TRP A 62 12.88 -10.62 9.38
CA TRP A 62 12.79 -10.13 10.75
C TRP A 62 14.13 -10.26 11.47
N LEU A 63 14.36 -9.38 12.43
CA LEU A 63 15.59 -9.30 13.23
C LEU A 63 16.85 -8.92 12.44
N THR A 64 16.69 -8.44 11.19
CA THR A 64 17.78 -7.83 10.44
C THR A 64 18.36 -6.65 11.24
N PRO A 65 19.69 -6.58 11.45
CA PRO A 65 20.33 -5.46 12.13
C PRO A 65 20.09 -4.13 11.40
N ALA A 66 19.92 -3.04 12.16
CA ALA A 66 19.63 -1.72 11.62
C ALA A 66 20.63 -1.26 10.55
N ASP A 67 21.92 -1.58 10.75
CA ASP A 67 23.00 -1.18 9.84
C ASP A 67 22.90 -1.87 8.47
N SER A 68 22.26 -3.04 8.41
CA SER A 68 22.04 -3.77 7.16
C SER A 68 20.76 -3.32 6.42
N LEU A 69 19.82 -2.67 7.10
CA LEU A 69 18.53 -2.28 6.51
C LEU A 69 18.69 -1.32 5.33
N ALA A 70 19.59 -0.33 5.47
CA ALA A 70 19.82 0.66 4.42
C ALA A 70 20.30 0.03 3.11
N GLY A 71 21.25 -0.90 3.18
CA GLY A 71 21.75 -1.60 1.98
C GLY A 71 20.67 -2.47 1.32
N GLN A 72 19.88 -3.19 2.12
CA GLN A 72 18.81 -4.04 1.59
C GLN A 72 17.70 -3.21 0.95
N LEU A 73 17.23 -2.14 1.62
CA LEU A 73 16.18 -1.28 1.08
C LEU A 73 16.65 -0.44 -0.12
N ALA A 74 17.92 -0.05 -0.16
CA ALA A 74 18.50 0.63 -1.32
C ALA A 74 18.46 -0.23 -2.59
N ALA A 75 18.61 -1.55 -2.47
CA ALA A 75 18.46 -2.48 -3.59
C ALA A 75 17.04 -2.50 -4.18
N HIS A 76 16.05 -2.02 -3.42
CA HIS A 76 14.66 -1.86 -3.84
C HIS A 76 14.30 -0.40 -4.17
N GLY A 77 15.28 0.50 -4.26
CA GLY A 77 15.08 1.90 -4.64
C GLY A 77 14.65 2.83 -3.50
N TYR A 78 14.66 2.36 -2.25
CA TYR A 78 14.36 3.19 -1.09
C TYR A 78 15.62 3.87 -0.54
N LYS A 79 15.49 5.12 -0.11
CA LYS A 79 16.59 5.93 0.42
C LYS A 79 16.42 6.13 1.91
N ALA A 80 17.50 5.99 2.67
CA ALA A 80 17.47 6.29 4.11
C ALA A 80 17.36 7.81 4.34
N ILE A 81 16.47 8.21 5.24
CA ILE A 81 16.27 9.61 5.62
C ILE A 81 17.13 9.91 6.86
N PRO A 82 18.10 10.84 6.79
CA PRO A 82 18.84 11.30 7.97
C PRO A 82 17.90 12.03 8.93
N GLY A 83 18.01 11.79 10.24
CA GLY A 83 17.36 12.66 11.25
C GLY A 83 16.33 12.02 12.18
N GLY A 84 16.20 10.70 12.19
CA GLY A 84 15.49 10.03 13.29
C GLY A 84 16.24 10.21 14.61
N ARG A 85 15.80 11.12 15.49
CA ARG A 85 16.37 11.29 16.85
C ARG A 85 16.18 10.05 17.72
N ALA A 86 15.23 9.20 17.37
CA ALA A 86 14.89 8.00 18.11
C ALA A 86 15.80 6.83 17.71
N LYS A 87 16.61 6.35 18.66
CA LYS A 87 17.56 5.22 18.44
C LYS A 87 16.85 3.94 17.98
N ASP A 88 15.58 3.78 18.34
CA ASP A 88 14.75 2.61 18.10
C ASP A 88 14.01 2.67 16.75
N ARG A 89 14.32 3.64 15.89
CA ARG A 89 13.68 3.81 14.58
C ARG A 89 14.69 4.10 13.47
N ARG A 90 14.35 3.69 12.25
CA ARG A 90 15.00 4.13 11.01
C ARG A 90 13.92 4.48 10.00
N ASN A 91 14.11 5.60 9.31
CA ASN A 91 13.15 6.09 8.32
C ASN A 91 13.75 5.99 6.93
N PHE A 92 12.92 5.64 5.97
CA PHE A 92 13.27 5.55 4.56
C PHE A 92 12.15 6.20 3.74
N GLU A 93 12.49 6.61 2.54
CA GLU A 93 11.58 7.15 1.54
C GLU A 93 11.73 6.43 0.21
N GLY A 94 10.66 6.40 -0.57
CA GLY A 94 10.68 5.93 -1.95
C GLY A 94 9.28 5.94 -2.53
N HIS A 95 8.99 5.00 -3.42
CA HIS A 95 7.69 4.91 -4.07
C HIS A 95 7.08 3.51 -3.92
N LEU A 96 5.78 3.46 -3.72
CA LEU A 96 4.93 2.27 -3.75
C LEU A 96 3.58 2.67 -4.39
N PHE A 97 3.01 1.79 -5.22
CA PHE A 97 1.69 2.03 -5.85
C PHE A 97 1.58 3.43 -6.50
N GLU A 98 2.64 3.84 -7.21
CA GLU A 98 2.78 5.18 -7.86
C GLU A 98 2.86 6.39 -6.91
N GLY A 99 2.69 6.19 -5.60
CA GLY A 99 2.74 7.23 -4.57
C GLY A 99 4.10 7.35 -3.89
N TRP A 100 4.44 8.58 -3.50
CA TRP A 100 5.53 8.82 -2.54
C TRP A 100 5.21 8.10 -1.23
N THR A 101 6.21 7.47 -0.63
CA THR A 101 6.01 6.62 0.55
C THR A 101 7.07 6.89 1.60
N THR A 102 6.65 6.96 2.87
CA THR A 102 7.54 6.96 4.03
C THR A 102 7.49 5.59 4.70
N ILE A 103 8.64 5.00 4.96
CA ILE A 103 8.80 3.68 5.57
C ILE A 103 9.54 3.85 6.90
N THR A 104 8.93 3.40 7.99
CA THR A 104 9.51 3.42 9.33
C THR A 104 9.80 1.99 9.78
N ALA A 105 11.08 1.67 9.97
CA ALA A 105 11.52 0.47 10.69
C ALA A 105 11.49 0.75 12.19
N LEU A 106 10.73 -0.03 12.95
CA LEU A 106 10.86 -0.09 14.40
C LEU A 106 11.83 -1.21 14.78
N LEU A 107 12.72 -0.90 15.73
CA LEU A 107 13.82 -1.76 16.14
C LEU A 107 13.65 -2.25 17.59
N ASP A 108 14.15 -3.44 17.91
CA ASP A 108 14.28 -3.88 19.30
C ASP A 108 15.43 -3.16 20.03
N ASP A 109 15.67 -3.54 21.29
CA ASP A 109 16.76 -3.03 22.12
C ASP A 109 18.15 -3.41 21.60
N ARG A 110 18.24 -4.44 20.77
CA ARG A 110 19.46 -4.86 20.06
C ARG A 110 19.60 -4.23 18.69
N SER A 111 18.81 -3.20 18.39
CA SER A 111 18.80 -2.49 17.10
C SER A 111 18.47 -3.41 15.91
N ARG A 112 17.53 -4.34 16.08
CA ARG A 112 17.08 -5.26 15.03
C ARG A 112 15.63 -5.02 14.66
N LEU A 113 15.30 -5.16 13.39
CA LEU A 113 13.96 -4.93 12.85
C LEU A 113 12.89 -5.85 13.48
N ILE A 114 11.80 -5.26 13.96
CA ILE A 114 10.65 -5.99 14.54
C ILE A 114 9.30 -5.58 13.95
N ARG A 115 9.21 -4.43 13.30
CA ARG A 115 7.97 -3.92 12.71
C ARG A 115 8.28 -2.91 11.60
N TRP A 116 7.47 -2.95 10.55
CA TRP A 116 7.42 -1.91 9.53
C TRP A 116 6.12 -1.12 9.68
N GLU A 117 6.22 0.19 9.56
CA GLU A 117 5.08 1.08 9.35
C GLU A 117 5.33 1.87 8.08
N ILE A 118 4.50 1.65 7.07
CA ILE A 118 4.65 2.22 5.73
C ILE A 118 3.43 3.11 5.51
N SER A 119 3.66 4.37 5.17
CA SER A 119 2.62 5.36 4.96
C SER A 119 2.74 5.95 3.56
N ILE A 120 1.64 5.88 2.82
CA ILE A 120 1.45 6.49 1.51
C ILE A 120 0.45 7.62 1.72
N PRO A 121 0.91 8.88 1.87
CA PRO A 121 0.01 10.01 2.08
C PRO A 121 -0.83 10.29 0.84
N ALA A 122 -1.98 10.92 1.05
CA ALA A 122 -2.76 11.54 -0.01
C ALA A 122 -1.89 12.47 -0.88
N PRO A 123 -1.96 12.39 -2.23
CA PRO A 123 -1.36 13.40 -3.08
C PRO A 123 -1.96 14.76 -2.69
N GLY A 124 -1.12 15.75 -2.43
CA GLY A 124 -1.57 17.02 -1.84
C GLY A 124 -2.67 17.71 -2.64
N GLN A 125 -3.63 18.33 -1.91
CA GLN A 125 -4.73 19.29 -2.20
C GLN A 125 -5.37 19.43 -3.60
N THR A 126 -4.92 18.75 -4.63
CA THR A 126 -5.42 18.95 -6.00
C THR A 126 -6.76 18.26 -6.21
N ASP A 127 -7.06 17.23 -5.41
CA ASP A 127 -8.32 16.50 -5.44
C ASP A 127 -9.36 17.09 -4.47
N ARG A 128 -10.59 17.23 -4.96
CA ARG A 128 -11.74 17.70 -4.18
C ARG A 128 -12.09 16.75 -3.02
N ASP A 129 -11.75 15.47 -3.14
CA ASP A 129 -11.82 14.47 -2.08
C ASP A 129 -10.65 13.48 -2.23
N PRO A 130 -9.60 13.55 -1.39
CA PRO A 130 -8.45 12.65 -1.48
C PRO A 130 -8.82 11.18 -1.18
N TYR A 131 -10.01 10.93 -0.64
CA TYR A 131 -10.48 9.59 -0.31
C TYR A 131 -10.57 8.67 -1.52
N VAL A 132 -11.07 9.16 -2.66
CA VAL A 132 -11.30 8.30 -3.84
C VAL A 132 -9.97 7.79 -4.39
N SER A 133 -8.97 8.66 -4.55
CA SER A 133 -7.64 8.28 -5.03
C SER A 133 -6.92 7.37 -4.02
N GLN A 134 -7.04 7.66 -2.73
CA GLN A 134 -6.43 6.82 -1.69
C GLN A 134 -7.13 5.47 -1.50
N ARG A 135 -8.44 5.40 -1.76
CA ARG A 135 -9.17 4.14 -1.76
C ARG A 135 -8.69 3.23 -2.89
N ALA A 136 -8.41 3.78 -4.07
CA ALA A 136 -7.82 3.01 -5.17
C ALA A 136 -6.45 2.45 -4.77
N ILE A 137 -5.56 3.25 -4.18
CA ILE A 137 -4.25 2.78 -3.68
C ILE A 137 -4.42 1.70 -2.61
N TYR A 138 -5.39 1.86 -1.71
CA TYR A 138 -5.72 0.83 -0.71
C TYR A 138 -6.16 -0.49 -1.38
N ASP A 139 -7.05 -0.43 -2.36
CA ASP A 139 -7.57 -1.61 -3.06
C ASP A 139 -6.45 -2.30 -3.88
N ASP A 140 -5.56 -1.52 -4.52
CA ASP A 140 -4.36 -2.03 -5.21
C ASP A 140 -3.39 -2.71 -4.24
N ALA A 141 -3.14 -2.09 -3.08
CA ALA A 141 -2.31 -2.67 -2.04
C ALA A 141 -2.91 -3.99 -1.52
N VAL A 142 -4.22 -4.04 -1.27
CA VAL A 142 -4.89 -5.29 -0.88
C VAL A 142 -4.74 -6.35 -1.95
N THR A 143 -4.92 -6.00 -3.22
CA THR A 143 -4.79 -6.93 -4.36
C THR A 143 -3.38 -7.50 -4.48
N GLU A 144 -2.34 -6.66 -4.38
CA GLU A 144 -0.95 -7.11 -4.40
C GLU A 144 -0.65 -8.05 -3.22
N LEU A 145 -1.13 -7.71 -2.03
CA LEU A 145 -0.92 -8.53 -0.83
C LEU A 145 -1.67 -9.86 -0.89
N GLU A 146 -2.88 -9.90 -1.46
CA GLU A 146 -3.61 -11.15 -1.68
C GLU A 146 -2.88 -12.05 -2.69
N SER A 147 -2.31 -11.47 -3.74
CA SER A 147 -1.48 -12.19 -4.70
C SER A 147 -0.22 -12.76 -4.04
N LYS A 148 0.43 -11.98 -3.16
CA LYS A 148 1.69 -12.36 -2.50
C LYS A 148 1.52 -13.34 -1.33
N TYR A 149 0.49 -13.14 -0.51
CA TYR A 149 0.33 -13.82 0.79
C TYR A 149 -0.93 -14.68 0.89
N GLY A 150 -1.79 -14.65 -0.12
CA GLY A 150 -3.10 -15.28 -0.12
C GLY A 150 -4.18 -14.39 0.50
N LEU A 151 -5.40 -14.93 0.57
CA LEU A 151 -6.58 -14.21 1.01
C LEU A 151 -6.41 -13.60 2.40
N LYS A 152 -6.91 -12.37 2.57
CA LYS A 152 -7.03 -11.69 3.87
C LYS A 152 -7.94 -12.47 4.83
N HIS A 153 -7.67 -12.37 6.12
CA HIS A 153 -8.45 -13.04 7.17
C HIS A 153 -9.57 -12.15 7.71
N THR A 154 -9.31 -10.85 7.85
CA THR A 154 -10.29 -9.87 8.35
C THR A 154 -10.42 -8.73 7.35
N THR A 155 -11.63 -8.21 7.20
CA THR A 155 -11.90 -6.96 6.50
C THR A 155 -12.92 -6.16 7.28
N VAL A 156 -12.59 -4.90 7.55
CA VAL A 156 -13.49 -3.90 8.12
C VAL A 156 -13.61 -2.80 7.08
N ASP A 157 -14.80 -2.60 6.54
CA ASP A 157 -15.11 -1.51 5.61
C ASP A 157 -16.45 -0.92 6.04
N GLN A 158 -16.38 -0.11 7.11
CA GLN A 158 -17.56 0.42 7.79
C GLN A 158 -17.57 1.94 7.66
N LEU A 159 -18.69 2.49 7.18
CA LEU A 159 -19.03 3.90 7.28
C LEU A 159 -20.24 4.03 8.22
N ARG A 160 -20.18 4.98 9.15
CA ARG A 160 -21.25 5.26 10.11
C ARG A 160 -22.04 6.47 9.63
N PHE A 161 -23.34 6.48 9.95
CA PHE A 161 -24.22 7.63 9.75
C PHE A 161 -23.59 8.89 10.37
N PRO A 162 -23.62 10.06 9.71
CA PRO A 162 -24.42 10.43 8.53
C PRO A 162 -23.75 10.18 7.16
N TYR A 163 -22.64 9.44 7.13
CA TYR A 163 -21.88 9.17 5.93
C TYR A 163 -22.40 7.94 5.20
N THR A 164 -22.40 7.99 3.87
CA THR A 164 -22.72 6.83 3.02
C THR A 164 -21.60 6.62 2.01
N ARG A 165 -21.45 5.38 1.53
CA ARG A 165 -20.49 5.08 0.46
C ARG A 165 -20.80 5.96 -0.76
N ASP A 166 -19.75 6.48 -1.38
CA ASP A 166 -19.80 7.30 -2.61
C ASP A 166 -20.52 8.67 -2.48
N ASP A 167 -20.71 9.19 -1.26
CA ASP A 167 -21.28 10.52 -1.05
C ASP A 167 -20.29 11.69 -1.20
N GLY A 168 -19.03 11.39 -1.56
CA GLY A 168 -17.93 12.35 -1.69
C GLY A 168 -17.48 12.98 -0.37
N ARG A 169 -17.84 12.38 0.78
CA ARG A 169 -17.44 12.81 2.12
C ARG A 169 -16.60 11.75 2.83
N GLY A 170 -15.95 10.86 2.07
CA GLY A 170 -15.14 9.77 2.64
C GLY A 170 -13.97 10.28 3.47
N ALA A 171 -13.28 11.33 3.01
CA ALA A 171 -12.19 11.95 3.77
C ALA A 171 -12.68 12.52 5.11
N LEU A 172 -13.85 13.17 5.11
CA LEU A 172 -14.44 13.71 6.33
C LEU A 172 -14.89 12.58 7.27
N ALA A 173 -15.47 11.50 6.74
CA ALA A 173 -15.86 10.35 7.53
C ALA A 173 -14.65 9.68 8.23
N LEU A 174 -13.49 9.60 7.56
CA LEU A 174 -12.25 9.10 8.17
C LEU A 174 -11.73 10.07 9.25
N ALA A 175 -11.69 11.37 8.95
CA ALA A 175 -11.23 12.38 9.89
C ALA A 175 -12.08 12.46 11.18
N ASP A 176 -13.40 12.22 11.06
CA ASP A 176 -14.33 12.18 12.19
C ASP A 176 -14.33 10.84 12.94
N GLY A 177 -13.53 9.86 12.51
CA GLY A 177 -13.56 8.48 13.04
C GLY A 177 -14.89 7.74 12.78
N ALA A 178 -15.70 8.26 11.85
CA ALA A 178 -16.96 7.66 11.43
C ALA A 178 -16.77 6.60 10.33
N ALA A 179 -15.58 6.51 9.73
CA ALA A 179 -15.19 5.45 8.82
C ALA A 179 -14.03 4.62 9.39
N THR A 180 -14.05 3.31 9.12
CA THR A 180 -12.94 2.41 9.41
C THR A 180 -12.77 1.46 8.24
N ILE A 181 -11.62 1.55 7.57
CA ILE A 181 -11.28 0.76 6.39
C ILE A 181 -9.95 0.07 6.66
N ARG A 182 -9.98 -1.26 6.77
CA ARG A 182 -8.82 -2.08 7.15
C ARG A 182 -8.95 -3.50 6.63
N SER A 183 -7.84 -4.07 6.18
CA SER A 183 -7.68 -5.50 5.87
C SER A 183 -6.52 -6.08 6.67
N GLU A 184 -6.65 -7.32 7.12
CA GLU A 184 -5.65 -7.98 7.96
C GLU A 184 -5.34 -9.40 7.48
N TRP A 185 -4.08 -9.79 7.64
CA TRP A 185 -3.56 -11.13 7.41
C TRP A 185 -2.86 -11.62 8.68
N PHE A 186 -3.09 -12.89 9.03
CA PHE A 186 -2.41 -13.55 10.14
C PHE A 186 -1.55 -14.69 9.59
N GLY A 187 -0.26 -14.64 9.85
CA GLY A 187 0.72 -15.60 9.34
C GLY A 187 1.08 -16.63 10.41
N PRO A 188 1.83 -17.68 10.04
CA PRO A 188 2.37 -18.61 11.02
C PRO A 188 3.24 -17.88 12.05
N GLY A 189 3.21 -18.34 13.30
CA GLY A 189 4.05 -17.80 14.36
C GLY A 189 3.70 -16.38 14.80
N ALA A 190 2.44 -15.94 14.72
CA ALA A 190 2.01 -14.59 15.10
C ALA A 190 2.62 -13.45 14.26
N ASN A 191 3.01 -13.75 13.00
CA ASN A 191 3.21 -12.70 12.02
C ASN A 191 1.87 -12.03 11.71
N HIS A 192 1.84 -10.71 11.63
CA HIS A 192 0.65 -9.95 11.29
C HIS A 192 0.97 -8.91 10.24
N LEU A 193 0.04 -8.74 9.29
CA LEU A 193 0.10 -7.71 8.28
C LEU A 193 -1.26 -7.04 8.24
N SER A 194 -1.29 -5.72 8.24
CA SER A 194 -2.52 -4.96 8.01
C SER A 194 -2.30 -3.86 6.99
N VAL A 195 -3.38 -3.52 6.29
CA VAL A 195 -3.48 -2.32 5.45
C VAL A 195 -4.72 -1.56 5.90
N ALA A 196 -4.60 -0.26 6.08
CA ALA A 196 -5.71 0.59 6.48
C ALA A 196 -5.67 1.95 5.80
N LEU A 197 -6.81 2.63 5.72
CA LEU A 197 -6.86 4.07 5.55
C LEU A 197 -6.94 4.73 6.93
N ASP A 198 -6.03 5.65 7.23
CA ASP A 198 -6.03 6.37 8.50
C ASP A 198 -6.92 7.64 8.46
N GLU A 199 -7.02 8.33 9.61
CA GLU A 199 -7.79 9.57 9.76
C GLU A 199 -7.30 10.72 8.87
N ARG A 200 -6.05 10.61 8.37
CA ARG A 200 -5.43 11.57 7.44
C ARG A 200 -5.57 11.13 5.99
N VAL A 201 -6.39 10.11 5.72
CA VAL A 201 -6.59 9.53 4.40
C VAL A 201 -5.28 9.02 3.80
N SER A 202 -4.35 8.56 4.64
CA SER A 202 -3.13 7.90 4.18
C SER A 202 -3.35 6.40 4.17
N VAL A 203 -2.88 5.73 3.13
CA VAL A 203 -2.79 4.26 3.14
C VAL A 203 -1.62 3.85 4.01
N VAL A 204 -1.90 3.10 5.06
CA VAL A 204 -0.90 2.63 6.02
C VAL A 204 -0.81 1.11 5.94
N LEU A 205 0.38 0.59 5.64
CA LEU A 205 0.70 -0.83 5.73
C LEU A 205 1.56 -1.09 6.96
N VAL A 206 1.15 -2.05 7.79
CA VAL A 206 1.88 -2.43 8.99
C VAL A 206 2.26 -3.90 8.90
N TYR A 207 3.55 -4.19 8.98
CA TYR A 207 4.07 -5.55 9.09
C TYR A 207 4.61 -5.74 10.51
N GLU A 208 4.15 -6.76 11.21
CA GLU A 208 4.54 -7.05 12.58
C GLU A 208 5.21 -8.41 12.67
N SER A 209 6.39 -8.43 13.28
CA SER A 209 7.09 -9.67 13.59
C SER A 209 6.43 -10.41 14.77
N PRO A 210 6.69 -11.72 14.92
CA PRO A 210 6.25 -12.51 16.08
C PRO A 210 6.70 -11.94 17.44
N GLN A 211 7.77 -11.15 17.46
CA GLN A 211 8.35 -10.58 18.68
C GLN A 211 7.70 -9.25 19.07
N TRP A 212 6.92 -8.64 18.18
CA TRP A 212 6.38 -7.30 18.36
C TRP A 212 5.60 -7.16 19.68
N SER A 213 4.66 -8.05 19.98
CA SER A 213 3.84 -7.96 21.20
C SER A 213 4.68 -8.03 22.49
N ALA A 214 5.74 -8.85 22.49
CA ALA A 214 6.65 -8.95 23.64
C ALA A 214 7.49 -7.67 23.79
N THR A 215 8.03 -7.15 22.68
CA THR A 215 8.81 -5.90 22.70
C THR A 215 7.95 -4.69 23.08
N GLU A 216 6.71 -4.62 22.59
CA GLU A 216 5.77 -3.55 22.92
C GLU A 216 5.42 -3.57 24.42
N LYS A 217 5.12 -4.74 24.97
CA LYS A 217 4.86 -4.90 26.41
C LYS A 217 6.04 -4.44 27.25
N GLU A 218 7.27 -4.78 26.86
CA GLU A 218 8.47 -4.36 27.56
C GLU A 218 8.70 -2.84 27.47
N ARG A 219 8.49 -2.24 26.28
CA ARG A 219 8.55 -0.78 26.09
C ARG A 219 7.54 -0.06 26.97
N ARG A 220 6.30 -0.56 27.05
CA ARG A 220 5.25 0.01 27.92
C ARG A 220 5.63 -0.09 29.40
N ARG A 221 6.21 -1.22 29.83
CA ARG A 221 6.71 -1.41 31.21
C ARG A 221 7.82 -0.44 31.57
N LYS A 222 8.80 -0.23 30.68
CA LYS A 222 9.88 0.74 30.88
C LYS A 222 9.33 2.16 31.01
N LYS A 223 8.46 2.56 30.08
CA LYS A 223 7.80 3.88 30.12
C LYS A 223 7.01 4.12 31.41
N ALA A 224 6.35 3.08 31.95
CA ALA A 224 5.61 3.19 33.20
C ALA A 224 6.51 3.29 34.45
N LYS A 225 7.78 2.87 34.37
CA LYS A 225 8.77 3.03 35.46
C LYS A 225 9.45 4.40 35.43
N ASP A 226 9.46 5.05 34.27
CA ASP A 226 10.08 6.36 34.07
C ASP A 226 9.14 7.54 34.44
N LEU A 227 7.89 7.24 34.85
CA LEU A 227 6.87 8.19 35.32
C LEU A 227 6.76 8.15 36.84
#